data_AF-A0A139I6L9-F1
#
_entry.id   AF-A0A139I6L9-F1
#
_cell.length_a   1.000
_cell.length_b   1.000
_cell.length_c   1.000
_cell.angle_alpha   90.00
_cell.angle_beta   90.00
_cell.angle_gamma   90.00
#
_symmetry.space_group_name_H-M   'P 1'
#
loop_
_entity.id
_entity.type
_entity.pdbx_description
1 polymer ?
#
loop_
_entity_poly.entity_id
_entity_poly.type
_entity_poly.pdbx_seq_one_letter_code
_entity_poly.pdbx_strand_id
1 'polypeptide(L)'
;MRSVLLTAFSALTAHATLYPNTGTSNHTCVLDPAYLSCSASATPANVDTCCVESYGGLLLATQFWDVWADKPLPANTWTLHGLWPDFCNGSYTQYCDLSRQYDPVPSPNTTNGLPNGTVVPPYNGSNIGTFLEPFGRYDLLAWMNKYWISQTGPNADFWGHEFSKHATCFSTFDVPCYGPKYQQHEEVVDFFETTIGYYKKFPTWEWLAKHDITPSNSTGYSRVQLENALAAEHGAVPYVGCSGPRYNDTAAGKAANSTDTGRTVLSEVWYYMHVFGRPQDHRYVPVDQTSRSGCTNVTGAVHYYEQTASLRNNASHY
;
A
#
# COMPACT_ATOMS: atom_id res chain seq x y z
N MET A 1 -62.93 6.78 11.20
CA MET A 1 -61.52 7.14 10.89
C MET A 1 -60.63 6.03 11.45
N ARG A 2 -59.95 5.27 10.59
CA ARG A 2 -59.02 4.21 11.01
C ARG A 2 -57.64 4.84 11.19
N SER A 3 -57.12 4.86 12.41
CA SER A 3 -55.75 5.28 12.69
C SER A 3 -54.79 4.22 12.15
N VAL A 4 -53.98 4.60 11.17
CA VAL A 4 -52.84 3.81 10.70
C VAL A 4 -51.68 4.10 11.64
N LEU A 5 -51.27 3.12 12.44
CA LEU A 5 -49.99 3.17 13.13
C LEU A 5 -48.89 3.01 12.06
N LEU A 6 -48.15 4.08 11.77
CA LEU A 6 -46.85 3.97 11.11
C LEU A 6 -45.85 3.43 12.14
N THR A 7 -45.53 2.15 12.05
CA THR A 7 -44.29 1.61 12.63
C THR A 7 -43.12 2.12 11.80
N ALA A 8 -42.38 3.09 12.33
CA ALA A 8 -41.09 3.48 11.79
C ALA A 8 -40.11 2.31 11.99
N PHE A 9 -39.85 1.55 10.92
CA PHE A 9 -38.67 0.70 10.87
C PHE A 9 -37.46 1.61 10.73
N SER A 10 -36.79 1.91 11.86
CA SER A 10 -35.42 2.38 11.81
C SER A 10 -34.59 1.26 11.21
N ALA A 11 -34.26 1.35 9.92
CA ALA A 11 -33.20 0.53 9.35
C ALA A 11 -31.93 0.88 10.13
N LEU A 12 -31.52 -0.01 11.04
CA LEU A 12 -30.14 -0.04 11.50
C LEU A 12 -29.33 -0.33 10.25
N THR A 13 -28.79 0.73 9.63
CA THR A 13 -27.66 0.56 8.72
C THR A 13 -26.60 -0.15 9.54
N ALA A 14 -26.33 -1.41 9.20
CA ALA A 14 -25.18 -2.11 9.73
C ALA A 14 -23.97 -1.31 9.23
N HIS A 15 -23.46 -0.43 10.08
CA HIS A 15 -22.16 0.18 9.84
C HIS A 15 -21.18 -0.97 9.98
N ALA A 16 -20.40 -1.23 8.94
CA ALA A 16 -19.28 -2.11 9.14
C ALA A 16 -18.28 -1.40 10.04
N THR A 17 -17.81 -2.15 11.02
CA THR A 17 -16.93 -1.67 12.07
C THR A 17 -15.84 -2.71 12.26
N LEU A 18 -14.58 -2.29 12.26
CA LEU A 18 -13.48 -3.19 12.55
C LEU A 18 -13.52 -3.69 13.99
N TYR A 19 -14.04 -2.86 14.90
CA TYR A 19 -14.27 -3.20 16.30
C TYR A 19 -15.74 -3.04 16.70
N PRO A 20 -16.33 -3.99 17.48
CA PRO A 20 -17.75 -3.95 17.84
C PRO A 20 -18.22 -2.72 18.64
N ASN A 21 -17.28 -1.95 19.20
CA ASN A 21 -17.56 -0.80 20.07
C ASN A 21 -17.17 0.55 19.44
N THR A 22 -16.80 0.59 18.16
CA THR A 22 -16.52 1.86 17.47
C THR A 22 -17.83 2.62 17.30
N GLY A 23 -18.00 3.71 18.06
CA GLY A 23 -19.18 4.57 17.97
C GLY A 23 -19.10 5.52 16.77
N THR A 24 -20.24 6.08 16.35
CA THR A 24 -20.30 7.14 15.31
C THR A 24 -20.20 8.55 15.90
N SER A 25 -19.53 8.68 17.05
CA SER A 25 -19.38 9.98 17.73
C SER A 25 -18.40 10.87 16.96
N ASN A 26 -18.35 12.15 17.28
CA ASN A 26 -17.35 13.03 16.66
C ASN A 26 -15.98 12.79 17.32
N HIS A 27 -15.07 12.11 16.62
CA HIS A 27 -13.74 11.76 17.12
C HIS A 27 -12.80 12.96 16.99
N THR A 28 -12.65 13.73 18.06
CA THR A 28 -11.83 14.96 18.06
C THR A 28 -10.39 14.63 18.45
N CYS A 29 -9.65 13.96 17.57
CA CYS A 29 -8.36 13.34 17.88
C CYS A 29 -7.25 14.30 18.36
N VAL A 30 -7.40 15.61 18.17
CA VAL A 30 -6.49 16.60 18.76
C VAL A 30 -6.59 16.67 20.29
N LEU A 31 -7.70 16.18 20.86
CA LEU A 31 -7.93 16.10 22.31
C LEU A 31 -7.39 14.79 22.90
N ASP A 32 -7.08 13.80 22.06
CA ASP A 32 -6.61 12.50 22.48
C ASP A 32 -5.08 12.41 22.44
N PRO A 33 -4.45 11.64 23.35
CA PRO A 33 -3.02 11.39 23.27
C PRO A 33 -2.70 10.59 22.00
N ALA A 34 -1.80 11.12 21.17
CA ALA A 34 -1.24 10.35 20.06
C ALA A 34 -0.23 9.33 20.59
N TYR A 35 -0.60 8.05 20.59
CA TYR A 35 0.30 6.95 20.92
C TYR A 35 1.00 6.42 19.68
N LEU A 36 2.24 5.94 19.85
CA LEU A 36 2.95 5.22 18.79
C LEU A 36 2.25 3.87 18.56
N SER A 37 1.91 3.56 17.32
CA SER A 37 1.38 2.25 16.93
C SER A 37 2.36 1.14 17.33
N CYS A 38 1.85 -0.06 17.61
CA CYS A 38 2.63 -1.18 18.17
C CYS A 38 3.24 -0.95 19.56
N SER A 39 2.95 0.16 20.23
CA SER A 39 3.25 0.33 21.66
C SER A 39 2.20 -0.34 22.55
N ALA A 40 2.55 -0.58 23.82
CA ALA A 40 1.62 -1.12 24.82
C ALA A 40 0.39 -0.21 25.06
N SER A 41 0.51 1.09 24.74
CA SER A 41 -0.59 2.05 24.85
C SER A 41 -1.55 1.98 23.67
N ALA A 42 -1.08 1.63 22.46
CA ALA A 42 -1.87 1.59 21.24
C ALA A 42 -2.67 0.28 21.10
N THR A 43 -3.56 0.00 22.04
CA THR A 43 -4.47 -1.15 21.98
C THR A 43 -5.93 -0.69 21.95
N PRO A 44 -6.86 -1.43 21.31
CA PRO A 44 -8.27 -1.04 21.24
C PRO A 44 -8.95 -0.85 22.60
N ALA A 45 -8.38 -1.39 23.68
CA ALA A 45 -8.90 -1.22 25.04
C ALA A 45 -8.47 0.10 25.71
N ASN A 46 -7.40 0.73 25.21
CA ASN A 46 -6.73 1.85 25.84
C ASN A 46 -6.87 3.18 25.06
N VAL A 47 -7.32 3.12 23.82
CA VAL A 47 -7.37 4.26 22.91
C VAL A 47 -8.69 4.34 22.17
N ASP A 48 -9.00 5.53 21.70
CA ASP A 48 -9.93 5.70 20.60
C ASP A 48 -9.27 5.20 19.30
N THR A 49 -9.79 4.12 18.74
CA THR A 49 -9.24 3.46 17.55
C THR A 49 -9.37 4.29 16.27
N CYS A 50 -10.17 5.36 16.32
CA CYS A 50 -10.25 6.38 15.26
C CYS A 50 -9.12 7.42 15.36
N CYS A 51 -8.46 7.52 16.51
CA CYS A 51 -7.40 8.48 16.78
C CYS A 51 -6.01 7.85 16.91
N VAL A 52 -5.94 6.53 17.08
CA VAL A 52 -4.70 5.75 17.14
C VAL A 52 -4.88 4.47 16.33
N GLU A 53 -3.98 4.22 15.37
CA GLU A 53 -3.96 2.96 14.63
C GLU A 53 -3.63 1.80 15.57
N SER A 54 -4.59 0.89 15.75
CA SER A 54 -4.53 -0.19 16.73
C SER A 54 -4.72 -1.58 16.14
N TYR A 55 -4.91 -1.70 14.82
CA TYR A 55 -5.11 -2.98 14.15
C TYR A 55 -3.84 -3.46 13.47
N GLY A 56 -3.32 -2.69 12.50
CA GLY A 56 -2.07 -2.98 11.80
C GLY A 56 -1.08 -1.83 11.95
N GLY A 57 -0.43 -1.79 13.12
CA GLY A 57 0.44 -0.69 13.52
C GLY A 57 1.83 -0.67 12.91
N LEU A 58 2.21 -1.65 12.09
CA LEU A 58 3.44 -1.64 11.30
C LEU A 58 3.06 -1.25 9.87
N LEU A 59 3.31 0.00 9.49
CA LEU A 59 2.94 0.51 8.19
C LEU A 59 4.06 0.29 7.17
N LEU A 60 3.68 -0.06 5.95
CA LEU A 60 4.57 -0.17 4.81
C LEU A 60 4.12 0.82 3.73
N ALA A 61 4.97 1.79 3.39
CA ALA A 61 4.79 2.59 2.18
C ALA A 61 5.55 1.90 1.03
N THR A 62 4.82 1.42 0.02
CA THR A 62 5.35 0.54 -1.02
C THR A 62 5.39 1.24 -2.37
N GLN A 63 6.44 0.96 -3.16
CA GLN A 63 6.65 1.56 -4.47
C GLN A 63 7.16 0.54 -5.49
N PHE A 64 6.83 0.79 -6.75
CA PHE A 64 7.28 0.02 -7.90
C PHE A 64 8.34 0.78 -8.72
N TRP A 65 9.27 0.01 -9.27
CA TRP A 65 10.06 0.41 -10.43
C TRP A 65 9.66 -0.45 -11.62
N ASP A 66 8.67 0.03 -12.36
CA ASP A 66 8.31 -0.56 -13.63
C ASP A 66 9.20 -0.01 -14.74
N VAL A 67 9.73 -0.90 -15.58
CA VAL A 67 10.51 -0.52 -16.78
C VAL A 67 9.63 -0.44 -18.03
N TRP A 68 8.41 -0.95 -17.94
CA TRP A 68 7.38 -0.87 -18.98
C TRP A 68 5.99 -0.92 -18.32
N ALA A 69 4.99 -0.37 -19.02
CA ALA A 69 3.58 -0.53 -18.71
C ALA A 69 2.76 -0.41 -20.02
N ASP A 70 1.46 -0.73 -19.96
CA ASP A 70 0.51 -0.43 -21.05
C ASP A 70 0.05 1.05 -21.08
N LYS A 71 0.60 1.86 -20.18
CA LYS A 71 0.40 3.32 -20.06
C LYS A 71 1.75 4.03 -19.91
N PRO A 72 1.83 5.36 -20.16
CA PRO A 72 3.06 6.12 -19.97
C PRO A 72 3.53 6.08 -18.52
N LEU A 73 4.80 5.77 -18.31
CA LEU A 73 5.44 5.83 -16.99
C LEU A 73 6.02 7.24 -16.75
N PRO A 74 5.92 7.79 -15.52
CA PRO A 74 6.58 9.03 -15.17
C PRO A 74 8.09 8.82 -15.13
N ALA A 75 8.83 9.66 -15.85
CA ALA A 75 10.29 9.59 -15.88
C ALA A 75 10.90 9.95 -14.52
N ASN A 76 12.06 9.36 -14.23
CA ASN A 76 12.91 9.67 -13.07
C ASN A 76 12.18 9.60 -11.73
N THR A 77 11.21 8.70 -11.59
CA THR A 77 10.53 8.45 -10.33
C THR A 77 10.02 7.02 -10.26
N TRP A 78 10.00 6.48 -9.05
CA TRP A 78 9.28 5.27 -8.73
C TRP A 78 7.77 5.57 -8.70
N THR A 79 6.93 4.59 -9.01
CA THR A 79 5.46 4.70 -8.93
C THR A 79 4.96 4.18 -7.60
N LEU A 80 3.82 4.70 -7.16
CA LEU A 80 3.16 4.26 -5.94
C LEU A 80 2.59 2.84 -6.11
N HIS A 81 2.87 1.95 -5.18
CA HIS A 81 2.21 0.65 -5.06
C HIS A 81 1.05 0.76 -4.05
N GLY A 82 1.33 1.11 -2.79
CA GLY A 82 0.29 1.27 -1.78
C GLY A 82 0.79 1.67 -0.39
N LEU A 83 -0.13 1.63 0.57
CA LEU A 83 0.13 1.81 2.00
C LEU A 83 -0.53 0.66 2.76
N TRP A 84 0.26 -0.17 3.43
CA TRP A 84 -0.24 -1.43 4.00
C TRP A 84 -0.11 -1.46 5.52
N PRO A 85 -1.14 -1.94 6.24
CA PRO A 85 -1.11 -2.15 7.68
C PRO A 85 -0.74 -3.61 8.01
N ASP A 86 0.50 -3.85 8.39
CA ASP A 86 0.93 -5.13 8.95
C ASP A 86 0.70 -5.16 10.47
N PHE A 87 0.51 -6.36 11.00
CA PHE A 87 0.59 -6.57 12.44
C PHE A 87 2.01 -6.29 12.94
N CYS A 88 2.12 -5.95 14.22
CA CYS A 88 3.38 -5.59 14.87
C CYS A 88 4.44 -6.70 14.90
N ASN A 89 4.05 -7.95 14.62
CA ASN A 89 4.95 -9.09 14.48
C ASN A 89 5.44 -9.31 13.03
N GLY A 90 5.06 -8.45 12.08
CA GLY A 90 5.38 -8.57 10.65
C GLY A 90 4.51 -9.56 9.86
N SER A 91 3.53 -10.20 10.50
CA SER A 91 2.45 -10.87 9.75
C SER A 91 1.40 -9.85 9.34
N TYR A 92 0.53 -10.19 8.38
CA TYR A 92 -0.49 -9.28 7.89
C TYR A 92 -1.84 -9.98 7.76
N THR A 93 -2.87 -9.17 7.57
CA THR A 93 -4.22 -9.60 7.22
C THR A 93 -4.70 -8.80 6.01
N GLN A 94 -5.85 -9.18 5.46
CA GLN A 94 -6.34 -8.61 4.22
C GLN A 94 -7.86 -8.65 4.14
N TYR A 95 -8.45 -7.68 3.42
CA TYR A 95 -9.89 -7.59 3.20
C TYR A 95 -10.68 -7.65 4.51
N CYS A 96 -10.30 -6.79 5.47
CA CYS A 96 -10.82 -6.83 6.84
C CYS A 96 -12.28 -6.36 6.95
N ASP A 97 -12.81 -5.69 5.92
CA ASP A 97 -14.19 -5.27 5.83
C ASP A 97 -14.72 -5.46 4.40
N LEU A 98 -15.52 -6.52 4.20
CA LEU A 98 -16.10 -6.84 2.89
C LEU A 98 -17.26 -5.93 2.49
N SER A 99 -17.81 -5.12 3.40
CA SER A 99 -18.87 -4.17 3.05
C SER A 99 -18.36 -2.94 2.32
N ARG A 100 -17.05 -2.66 2.45
CA ARG A 100 -16.32 -1.55 1.80
C ARG A 100 -15.28 -2.08 0.80
N GLN A 101 -15.57 -3.22 0.20
CA GLN A 101 -14.72 -3.86 -0.80
C GLN A 101 -15.12 -3.36 -2.20
N TYR A 102 -14.12 -2.95 -2.97
CA TYR A 102 -14.22 -2.36 -4.32
C TYR A 102 -13.28 -3.01 -5.35
N ASP A 103 -12.64 -4.13 -5.02
CA ASP A 103 -11.69 -4.82 -5.91
C ASP A 103 -12.44 -5.76 -6.88
N PRO A 104 -12.39 -5.49 -8.21
CA PRO A 104 -13.06 -6.32 -9.20
C PRO A 104 -12.37 -7.66 -9.45
N VAL A 105 -11.09 -7.83 -9.06
CA VAL A 105 -10.32 -9.06 -9.25
C VAL A 105 -9.54 -9.42 -7.97
N PRO A 106 -10.23 -9.83 -6.88
CA PRO A 106 -9.58 -10.14 -5.61
C PRO A 106 -8.46 -11.17 -5.71
N SER A 107 -7.25 -10.77 -5.31
CA SER A 107 -6.06 -11.64 -5.32
C SER A 107 -5.18 -11.49 -4.06
N PRO A 108 -5.09 -12.52 -3.19
CA PRO A 108 -5.85 -13.77 -3.24
C PRO A 108 -7.34 -13.54 -2.95
N ASN A 109 -8.19 -14.48 -3.36
CA ASN A 109 -9.66 -14.35 -3.31
C ASN A 109 -10.29 -14.75 -1.95
N THR A 110 -9.50 -14.77 -0.87
CA THR A 110 -9.97 -15.04 0.49
C THR A 110 -9.35 -14.05 1.49
N THR A 111 -10.03 -13.80 2.62
CA THR A 111 -9.60 -12.83 3.65
C THR A 111 -8.33 -13.20 4.41
N ASN A 112 -7.83 -14.42 4.27
CA ASN A 112 -6.57 -14.86 4.90
C ASN A 112 -5.57 -15.45 3.88
N GLY A 113 -5.88 -15.36 2.57
CA GLY A 113 -5.07 -15.94 1.51
C GLY A 113 -5.01 -17.47 1.50
N LEU A 114 -5.77 -18.16 2.34
CA LEU A 114 -5.84 -19.62 2.43
C LEU A 114 -7.18 -20.14 1.90
N PRO A 115 -7.25 -21.42 1.47
CA PRO A 115 -8.49 -22.04 1.02
C PRO A 115 -9.62 -22.07 2.07
N ASN A 116 -9.29 -21.91 3.35
CA ASN A 116 -10.26 -21.88 4.45
C ASN A 116 -10.73 -20.47 4.83
N GLY A 117 -10.22 -19.42 4.19
CA GLY A 117 -10.64 -18.04 4.44
C GLY A 117 -12.03 -17.75 3.90
N THR A 118 -12.62 -16.67 4.40
CA THR A 118 -13.87 -16.14 3.84
C THR A 118 -13.62 -15.66 2.42
N VAL A 119 -14.46 -16.07 1.48
CA VAL A 119 -14.35 -15.67 0.07
C VAL A 119 -14.57 -14.17 -0.07
N VAL A 120 -13.69 -13.51 -0.83
CA VAL A 120 -13.84 -12.12 -1.23
C VAL A 120 -14.57 -12.09 -2.57
N PRO A 121 -15.83 -11.63 -2.63
CA PRO A 121 -16.55 -11.56 -3.89
C PRO A 121 -15.93 -10.49 -4.81
N PRO A 122 -15.83 -10.74 -6.12
CA PRO A 122 -15.48 -9.71 -7.09
C PRO A 122 -16.45 -8.52 -7.04
N TYR A 123 -15.91 -7.31 -6.97
CA TYR A 123 -16.72 -6.10 -7.05
C TYR A 123 -17.19 -5.83 -8.48
N ASN A 124 -18.47 -5.50 -8.65
CA ASN A 124 -19.08 -5.22 -9.96
C ASN A 124 -19.76 -3.84 -10.03
N GLY A 125 -19.47 -2.96 -9.07
CA GLY A 125 -20.01 -1.60 -9.04
C GLY A 125 -19.15 -0.61 -9.82
N SER A 126 -19.27 0.67 -9.46
CA SER A 126 -18.57 1.76 -10.14
C SER A 126 -17.07 1.78 -9.83
N ASN A 127 -16.28 2.17 -10.83
CA ASN A 127 -14.86 2.45 -10.70
C ASN A 127 -14.56 3.32 -9.46
N ILE A 128 -13.69 2.85 -8.56
CA ILE A 128 -13.36 3.55 -7.30
C ILE A 128 -12.84 4.98 -7.50
N GLY A 129 -12.22 5.28 -8.65
CA GLY A 129 -11.78 6.62 -9.00
C GLY A 129 -12.93 7.63 -9.17
N THR A 130 -14.15 7.18 -9.51
CA THR A 130 -15.31 8.08 -9.60
C THR A 130 -15.81 8.53 -8.23
N PHE A 131 -15.37 7.90 -7.14
CA PHE A 131 -15.74 8.29 -5.78
C PHE A 131 -15.13 9.64 -5.36
N LEU A 132 -14.12 10.11 -6.07
CA LEU A 132 -13.44 11.38 -5.80
C LEU A 132 -14.23 12.58 -6.35
N GLU A 133 -15.10 12.36 -7.35
CA GLU A 133 -15.80 13.43 -8.07
C GLU A 133 -16.79 14.20 -7.17
N PRO A 134 -17.63 13.56 -6.33
CA PRO A 134 -18.51 14.28 -5.41
C PRO A 134 -17.77 15.18 -4.41
N PHE A 135 -16.50 14.87 -4.12
CA PHE A 135 -15.63 15.65 -3.24
C PHE A 135 -14.82 16.73 -4.00
N GLY A 136 -15.02 16.86 -5.31
CA GLY A 136 -14.30 17.80 -6.18
C GLY A 136 -12.81 17.48 -6.36
N ARG A 137 -12.38 16.25 -6.06
CA ARG A 137 -10.96 15.82 -6.04
C ARG A 137 -10.46 15.36 -7.42
N TYR A 138 -10.67 16.18 -8.44
CA TYR A 138 -10.25 15.87 -9.81
C TYR A 138 -8.73 15.93 -10.00
N ASP A 139 -8.05 16.80 -9.28
CA ASP A 139 -6.59 16.92 -9.26
C ASP A 139 -5.93 15.70 -8.61
N LEU A 140 -6.51 15.18 -7.52
CA LEU A 140 -6.12 13.92 -6.89
C LEU A 140 -6.23 12.75 -7.88
N LEU A 141 -7.37 12.63 -8.58
CA LEU A 141 -7.56 11.60 -9.61
C LEU A 141 -6.56 11.72 -10.76
N ALA A 142 -6.28 12.93 -11.22
CA ALA A 142 -5.27 13.19 -12.26
C ALA A 142 -3.86 12.80 -11.78
N TRP A 143 -3.54 13.08 -10.51
CA TRP A 143 -2.27 12.69 -9.90
C TRP A 143 -2.15 11.17 -9.82
N MET A 144 -3.17 10.47 -9.33
CA MET A 144 -3.20 9.01 -9.22
C MET A 144 -3.00 8.35 -10.59
N ASN A 145 -3.65 8.85 -11.63
CA ASN A 145 -3.47 8.33 -12.99
C ASN A 145 -2.04 8.47 -13.53
N LYS A 146 -1.25 9.40 -12.99
CA LYS A 146 0.12 9.65 -13.42
C LYS A 146 1.18 8.92 -12.58
N TYR A 147 0.91 8.68 -11.29
CA TYR A 147 1.93 8.19 -10.36
C TYR A 147 1.53 6.90 -9.62
N TRP A 148 0.25 6.53 -9.59
CA TRP A 148 -0.26 5.29 -9.01
C TRP A 148 -0.82 4.40 -10.12
N ILE A 149 0.08 3.95 -10.99
CA ILE A 149 -0.26 3.29 -12.25
C ILE A 149 -0.28 1.78 -12.06
N SER A 150 -1.29 1.11 -12.61
CA SER A 150 -1.22 -0.32 -12.85
C SER A 150 -0.35 -0.61 -14.06
N GLN A 151 0.62 -1.53 -13.93
CA GLN A 151 1.47 -1.98 -15.03
C GLN A 151 0.66 -2.50 -16.23
N THR A 152 -0.46 -3.18 -15.96
CA THR A 152 -1.41 -3.64 -16.98
C THR A 152 -2.86 -3.52 -16.53
N GLY A 153 -3.78 -3.17 -17.44
CA GLY A 153 -5.20 -3.05 -17.13
C GLY A 153 -5.57 -1.74 -16.45
N PRO A 154 -6.83 -1.54 -16.00
CA PRO A 154 -7.28 -0.27 -15.45
C PRO A 154 -6.58 0.10 -14.15
N ASN A 155 -6.18 1.37 -13.98
CA ASN A 155 -5.63 1.84 -12.71
C ASN A 155 -6.66 1.73 -11.58
N ALA A 156 -7.94 1.92 -11.89
CA ALA A 156 -9.01 1.83 -10.92
C ALA A 156 -9.18 0.45 -10.30
N ASP A 157 -8.94 -0.62 -11.06
CA ASP A 157 -8.98 -1.99 -10.54
C ASP A 157 -7.86 -2.16 -9.50
N PHE A 158 -6.68 -1.62 -9.80
CA PHE A 158 -5.55 -1.62 -8.88
C PHE A 158 -5.80 -0.76 -7.62
N TRP A 159 -6.37 0.45 -7.75
CA TRP A 159 -6.73 1.24 -6.57
C TRP A 159 -7.83 0.57 -5.75
N GLY A 160 -8.76 -0.12 -6.42
CA GLY A 160 -9.79 -0.93 -5.79
C GLY A 160 -9.17 -2.06 -4.96
N HIS A 161 -8.16 -2.74 -5.52
CA HIS A 161 -7.34 -3.72 -4.83
C HIS A 161 -6.68 -3.14 -3.58
N GLU A 162 -5.91 -2.05 -3.73
CA GLU A 162 -5.17 -1.44 -2.64
C GLU A 162 -6.08 -1.00 -1.50
N PHE A 163 -7.20 -0.34 -1.81
CA PHE A 163 -8.17 0.05 -0.79
C PHE A 163 -8.80 -1.18 -0.12
N SER A 164 -9.37 -2.08 -0.92
CA SER A 164 -10.12 -3.24 -0.41
C SER A 164 -9.29 -4.15 0.46
N LYS A 165 -8.07 -4.43 0.03
CA LYS A 165 -7.19 -5.40 0.66
C LYS A 165 -6.48 -4.81 1.87
N HIS A 166 -6.07 -3.55 1.78
CA HIS A 166 -5.19 -2.93 2.77
C HIS A 166 -5.88 -1.81 3.56
N ALA A 167 -6.55 -0.85 2.92
CA ALA A 167 -7.19 0.27 3.61
C ALA A 167 -8.25 -0.19 4.64
N THR A 168 -9.02 -1.22 4.29
CA THR A 168 -10.04 -1.80 5.18
C THR A 168 -9.47 -2.39 6.48
N CYS A 169 -8.16 -2.61 6.54
CA CYS A 169 -7.45 -3.16 7.69
C CYS A 169 -6.76 -2.08 8.55
N PHE A 170 -7.00 -0.80 8.30
CA PHE A 170 -6.67 0.26 9.25
C PHE A 170 -7.89 0.57 10.13
N SER A 171 -7.68 0.75 11.43
CA SER A 171 -8.76 1.15 12.32
C SER A 171 -9.23 2.58 12.10
N THR A 172 -8.31 3.44 11.66
CA THR A 172 -8.53 4.89 11.55
C THR A 172 -9.28 5.31 10.28
N PHE A 173 -9.42 4.42 9.28
CA PHE A 173 -10.24 4.62 8.07
C PHE A 173 -11.60 3.89 8.18
N ASP A 174 -11.99 3.46 9.38
CA ASP A 174 -13.29 2.84 9.60
C ASP A 174 -14.40 3.91 9.49
N VAL A 175 -15.53 3.57 8.87
CA VAL A 175 -16.61 4.54 8.58
C VAL A 175 -17.13 5.26 9.84
N PRO A 176 -17.29 4.59 11.00
CA PRO A 176 -17.70 5.27 12.23
C PRO A 176 -16.78 6.44 12.64
N CYS A 177 -15.50 6.41 12.25
CA CYS A 177 -14.53 7.45 12.59
C CYS A 177 -14.83 8.81 11.98
N TYR A 178 -15.62 8.84 10.90
CA TYR A 178 -16.10 10.06 10.23
C TYR A 178 -17.31 10.68 10.92
N GLY A 179 -17.84 10.00 11.94
CA GLY A 179 -18.92 10.49 12.78
C GLY A 179 -20.23 10.73 12.02
N PRO A 180 -21.14 11.58 12.55
CA PRO A 180 -22.49 11.72 12.02
C PRO A 180 -22.57 12.51 10.70
N LYS A 181 -21.45 13.05 10.21
CA LYS A 181 -21.37 13.84 8.98
C LYS A 181 -20.71 13.09 7.82
N TYR A 182 -20.43 11.80 8.00
CA TYR A 182 -19.86 10.95 6.97
C TYR A 182 -20.58 11.12 5.63
N GLN A 183 -19.79 11.40 4.60
CA GLN A 183 -20.23 11.33 3.21
C GLN A 183 -19.74 10.02 2.61
N GLN A 184 -20.59 9.36 1.82
CA GLN A 184 -20.24 8.08 1.23
C GLN A 184 -18.91 8.17 0.46
N HIS A 185 -17.97 7.28 0.80
CA HIS A 185 -16.59 7.18 0.29
C HIS A 185 -15.60 8.25 0.78
N GLU A 186 -15.92 9.03 1.81
CA GLU A 186 -14.98 9.98 2.44
C GLU A 186 -13.69 9.29 2.90
N GLU A 187 -13.80 8.07 3.41
CA GLU A 187 -12.68 7.24 3.83
C GLU A 187 -11.78 6.74 2.68
N VAL A 188 -12.36 6.58 1.48
CA VAL A 188 -11.61 6.25 0.28
C VAL A 188 -10.74 7.43 -0.15
N VAL A 189 -11.32 8.64 -0.14
CA VAL A 189 -10.60 9.88 -0.47
C VAL A 189 -9.44 10.09 0.52
N ASP A 190 -9.70 9.98 1.82
CA ASP A 190 -8.70 10.14 2.86
C ASP A 190 -7.58 9.10 2.77
N PHE A 191 -7.90 7.83 2.45
CA PHE A 191 -6.88 6.80 2.25
C PHE A 191 -5.96 7.13 1.09
N PHE A 192 -6.51 7.59 -0.04
CA PHE A 192 -5.70 7.98 -1.19
C PHE A 192 -4.84 9.21 -0.90
N GLU A 193 -5.39 10.26 -0.29
CA GLU A 193 -4.60 11.44 0.13
C GLU A 193 -3.49 11.05 1.11
N THR A 194 -3.80 10.18 2.06
CA THR A 194 -2.84 9.70 3.07
C THR A 194 -1.70 8.93 2.42
N THR A 195 -2.03 7.96 1.56
CA THR A 195 -1.05 7.13 0.84
C THR A 195 -0.13 7.98 -0.03
N ILE A 196 -0.68 8.97 -0.74
CA ILE A 196 0.10 9.91 -1.56
C ILE A 196 0.99 10.80 -0.69
N GLY A 197 0.51 11.21 0.48
CA GLY A 197 1.30 11.97 1.46
C GLY A 197 2.53 11.20 1.95
N TYR A 198 2.40 9.89 2.18
CA TYR A 198 3.56 9.03 2.45
C TYR A 198 4.47 8.90 1.24
N TYR A 199 3.95 8.56 0.05
CA TYR A 199 4.74 8.46 -1.18
C TYR A 199 5.65 9.68 -1.41
N LYS A 200 5.10 10.89 -1.27
CA LYS A 200 5.85 12.14 -1.47
C LYS A 200 7.00 12.36 -0.49
N LYS A 201 7.04 11.65 0.64
CA LYS A 201 8.14 11.70 1.61
C LYS A 201 9.29 10.74 1.29
N PHE A 202 9.08 9.81 0.36
CA PHE A 202 10.05 8.76 0.00
C PHE A 202 10.41 8.84 -1.50
N PRO A 203 11.15 9.87 -1.95
CA PRO A 203 11.56 9.99 -3.35
C PRO A 203 12.69 9.01 -3.70
N THR A 204 12.36 7.72 -3.82
CA THR A 204 13.32 6.61 -3.97
C THR A 204 14.33 6.82 -5.11
N TRP A 205 13.87 7.36 -6.26
CA TRP A 205 14.78 7.63 -7.39
C TRP A 205 15.86 8.64 -7.01
N GLU A 206 15.46 9.75 -6.36
CA GLU A 206 16.38 10.82 -5.95
C GLU A 206 17.35 10.32 -4.88
N TRP A 207 16.85 9.52 -3.94
CA TRP A 207 17.67 8.89 -2.90
C TRP A 207 18.71 7.95 -3.48
N LEU A 208 18.33 7.05 -4.38
CA LEU A 208 19.31 6.17 -5.05
C LEU A 208 20.32 6.99 -5.86
N ALA A 209 19.86 7.99 -6.61
CA ALA A 209 20.74 8.84 -7.42
C ALA A 209 21.78 9.61 -6.58
N LYS A 210 21.42 10.05 -5.37
CA LYS A 210 22.34 10.71 -4.42
C LYS A 210 23.50 9.81 -3.97
N HIS A 211 23.31 8.49 -4.03
CA HIS A 211 24.33 7.48 -3.72
C HIS A 211 24.92 6.84 -4.99
N ASP A 212 24.87 7.55 -6.12
CA ASP A 212 25.39 7.12 -7.43
C ASP A 212 24.76 5.81 -7.95
N ILE A 213 23.52 5.51 -7.52
CA ILE A 213 22.72 4.39 -8.02
C ILE A 213 21.64 4.94 -8.94
N THR A 214 21.90 4.85 -10.25
CA THR A 214 20.94 5.27 -11.28
C THR A 214 20.51 4.09 -12.15
N PRO A 215 19.34 4.18 -12.81
CA PRO A 215 18.96 3.21 -13.81
C PRO A 215 20.06 3.04 -14.88
N SER A 216 20.37 1.80 -15.25
CA SER A 216 21.38 1.45 -16.25
C SER A 216 21.11 0.06 -16.84
N ASN A 217 21.32 -0.08 -18.15
CA ASN A 217 21.26 -1.36 -18.84
C ASN A 217 22.57 -2.16 -18.79
N SER A 218 23.63 -1.59 -18.20
CA SER A 218 24.97 -2.21 -18.15
C SER A 218 25.52 -2.36 -16.73
N THR A 219 25.08 -1.52 -15.80
CA THR A 219 25.57 -1.54 -14.41
C THR A 219 24.72 -2.46 -13.55
N GLY A 220 25.38 -3.38 -12.85
CA GLY A 220 24.76 -4.18 -11.81
C GLY A 220 25.15 -3.68 -10.42
N TYR A 221 24.21 -3.74 -9.49
CA TYR A 221 24.37 -3.36 -8.09
C TYR A 221 24.30 -4.60 -7.20
N SER A 222 24.66 -4.45 -5.92
CA SER A 222 24.37 -5.46 -4.90
C SER A 222 23.17 -5.04 -4.06
N ARG A 223 22.43 -6.02 -3.53
CA ARG A 223 21.31 -5.78 -2.60
C ARG A 223 21.72 -4.88 -1.42
N VAL A 224 22.88 -5.15 -0.83
CA VAL A 224 23.40 -4.40 0.33
C VAL A 224 23.69 -2.94 -0.02
N GLN A 225 24.18 -2.65 -1.24
CA GLN A 225 24.37 -1.27 -1.70
C GLN A 225 23.04 -0.50 -1.78
N LEU A 226 22.00 -1.14 -2.35
CA LEU A 226 20.66 -0.56 -2.45
C LEU A 226 20.05 -0.31 -1.06
N GLU A 227 20.09 -1.32 -0.18
CA GLU A 227 19.59 -1.21 1.19
C GLU A 227 20.30 -0.11 1.98
N ASN A 228 21.64 -0.03 1.91
CA ASN A 228 22.41 0.98 2.63
C ASN A 228 22.13 2.41 2.13
N ALA A 229 22.07 2.61 0.81
CA ALA A 229 21.76 3.92 0.23
C ALA A 229 20.39 4.42 0.70
N LEU A 230 19.38 3.57 0.66
CA LEU A 230 18.04 3.92 1.08
C LEU A 230 17.91 4.06 2.60
N ALA A 231 18.61 3.23 3.38
CA ALA A 231 18.63 3.32 4.83
C ALA A 231 19.25 4.64 5.32
N ALA A 232 20.25 5.16 4.61
CA ALA A 232 20.88 6.44 4.92
C ALA A 232 19.91 7.63 4.78
N GLU A 233 18.90 7.53 3.91
CA GLU A 233 17.89 8.57 3.71
C GLU A 233 16.61 8.35 4.53
N HIS A 234 16.15 7.09 4.65
CA HIS A 234 14.95 6.72 5.41
C HIS A 234 15.19 6.72 6.93
N GLY A 235 16.41 6.39 7.38
CA GLY A 235 16.76 6.21 8.79
C GLY A 235 16.56 4.79 9.32
N ALA A 236 16.11 3.85 8.47
CA ALA A 236 16.00 2.42 8.77
C ALA A 236 16.13 1.60 7.48
N VAL A 237 16.46 0.31 7.56
CA VAL A 237 16.69 -0.55 6.40
C VAL A 237 15.35 -0.91 5.75
N PRO A 238 15.05 -0.43 4.52
CA PRO A 238 13.81 -0.81 3.84
C PRO A 238 13.92 -2.21 3.25
N TYR A 239 12.78 -2.74 2.82
CA TYR A 239 12.76 -3.91 1.95
C TYR A 239 13.06 -3.52 0.52
N VAL A 240 13.93 -4.28 -0.13
CA VAL A 240 14.23 -4.18 -1.56
C VAL A 240 13.78 -5.48 -2.23
N GLY A 241 12.85 -5.38 -3.15
CA GLY A 241 12.26 -6.50 -3.88
C GLY A 241 12.81 -6.62 -5.30
N CYS A 242 13.06 -7.86 -5.74
CA CYS A 242 13.49 -8.14 -7.09
C CYS A 242 12.57 -9.15 -7.79
N SER A 243 12.46 -8.99 -9.11
CA SER A 243 11.79 -9.84 -10.08
C SER A 243 12.77 -10.35 -11.15
N GLY A 244 12.26 -10.81 -12.29
CA GLY A 244 13.08 -11.37 -13.37
C GLY A 244 13.62 -12.77 -13.07
N PRO A 245 14.66 -13.25 -13.77
CA PRO A 245 15.21 -14.58 -13.53
C PRO A 245 15.90 -14.68 -12.17
N ARG A 246 15.93 -15.89 -11.60
CA ARG A 246 16.79 -16.19 -10.45
C ARG A 246 18.25 -16.21 -10.89
N TYR A 247 19.17 -15.81 -10.02
CA TYR A 247 20.59 -15.70 -10.39
C TYR A 247 21.16 -17.03 -10.89
N ASN A 248 20.91 -18.14 -10.18
CA ASN A 248 21.33 -19.48 -10.60
C ASN A 248 20.78 -19.93 -11.97
N ASP A 249 19.68 -19.34 -12.44
CA ASP A 249 19.11 -19.65 -13.76
C ASP A 249 19.74 -18.82 -14.89
N THR A 250 20.46 -17.74 -14.56
CA THR A 250 21.17 -16.87 -15.53
C THR A 250 22.41 -17.55 -16.11
N ALA A 251 22.90 -17.06 -17.25
CA ALA A 251 24.16 -17.54 -17.85
C ALA A 251 25.36 -17.34 -16.89
N ALA A 252 25.43 -16.18 -16.22
CA ALA A 252 26.48 -15.89 -15.23
C ALA A 252 26.40 -16.82 -14.01
N GLY A 253 25.20 -17.04 -13.47
CA GLY A 253 25.00 -17.95 -12.34
C GLY A 253 25.34 -19.40 -12.67
N LYS A 254 24.96 -19.89 -13.86
CA LYS A 254 25.32 -21.22 -14.36
C LYS A 254 26.84 -21.35 -14.54
N ALA A 255 27.50 -20.37 -15.15
CA ALA A 255 28.95 -20.37 -15.32
C ALA A 255 29.71 -20.37 -13.97
N ALA A 256 29.14 -19.72 -12.95
CA ALA A 256 29.69 -19.69 -11.60
C ALA A 256 29.31 -20.91 -10.73
N ASN A 257 28.51 -21.87 -11.23
CA ASN A 257 27.89 -22.94 -10.44
C ASN A 257 27.20 -22.41 -9.16
N SER A 258 26.55 -21.25 -9.25
CA SER A 258 25.91 -20.61 -8.11
C SER A 258 24.63 -21.32 -7.69
N THR A 259 24.39 -21.39 -6.38
CA THR A 259 23.13 -21.88 -5.79
C THR A 259 22.21 -20.74 -5.34
N ASP A 260 22.58 -19.48 -5.61
CA ASP A 260 21.78 -18.32 -5.23
C ASP A 260 20.49 -18.24 -6.07
N THR A 261 19.35 -18.40 -5.40
CA THR A 261 18.02 -18.41 -6.01
C THR A 261 17.32 -17.05 -5.97
N GLY A 262 18.02 -16.00 -5.53
CA GLY A 262 17.49 -14.66 -5.49
C GLY A 262 17.29 -14.08 -6.88
N ARG A 263 16.30 -13.20 -7.00
CA ARG A 263 15.88 -12.54 -8.23
C ARG A 263 16.84 -11.40 -8.59
N THR A 264 16.94 -11.08 -9.87
CA THR A 264 18.04 -10.26 -10.41
C THR A 264 17.61 -8.88 -10.89
N VAL A 265 16.32 -8.56 -10.94
CA VAL A 265 15.84 -7.26 -11.44
C VAL A 265 15.14 -6.50 -10.33
N LEU A 266 15.68 -5.36 -9.91
CA LEU A 266 15.06 -4.48 -8.92
C LEU A 266 13.67 -4.04 -9.38
N SER A 267 12.65 -4.24 -8.54
CA SER A 267 11.26 -3.94 -8.90
C SER A 267 10.45 -3.27 -7.81
N GLU A 268 10.82 -3.43 -6.53
CA GLU A 268 10.04 -2.89 -5.41
C GLU A 268 10.93 -2.33 -4.30
N VAL A 269 10.39 -1.34 -3.58
CA VAL A 269 10.90 -0.91 -2.28
C VAL A 269 9.74 -0.71 -1.31
N TRP A 270 9.89 -1.21 -0.07
CA TRP A 270 8.90 -1.00 1.00
C TRP A 270 9.57 -0.34 2.20
N TYR A 271 9.06 0.83 2.59
CA TYR A 271 9.53 1.59 3.74
C TYR A 271 8.65 1.28 4.95
N TYR A 272 9.27 0.73 6.00
CA TYR A 272 8.56 0.32 7.21
C TYR A 272 8.57 1.46 8.24
N MET A 273 7.46 1.62 8.95
CA MET A 273 7.32 2.63 9.98
C MET A 273 6.23 2.30 11.02
N HIS A 274 6.38 2.84 12.22
CA HIS A 274 5.27 3.03 13.15
C HIS A 274 4.75 4.47 13.03
N VAL A 275 3.50 4.71 13.41
CA VAL A 275 2.85 6.02 13.33
C VAL A 275 2.39 6.51 14.70
N PHE A 276 2.40 7.83 14.90
CA PHE A 276 1.83 8.46 16.09
C PHE A 276 0.38 8.85 15.83
N GLY A 277 -0.55 8.25 16.57
CA GLY A 277 -1.97 8.50 16.39
C GLY A 277 -2.45 7.95 15.05
N ARG A 278 -2.98 8.84 14.20
CA ARG A 278 -3.57 8.49 12.91
C ARG A 278 -2.51 8.43 11.79
N PRO A 279 -2.53 7.39 10.93
CA PRO A 279 -1.77 7.38 9.68
C PRO A 279 -1.96 8.65 8.84
N GLN A 280 -3.17 9.21 8.85
CA GLN A 280 -3.58 10.44 8.15
C GLN A 280 -2.76 11.68 8.54
N ASP A 281 -2.14 11.68 9.72
CA ASP A 281 -1.37 12.84 10.22
C ASP A 281 0.10 12.81 9.76
N HIS A 282 0.54 11.76 9.05
CA HIS A 282 1.89 11.57 8.51
C HIS A 282 3.04 11.76 9.53
N ARG A 283 2.77 11.44 10.81
CA ARG A 283 3.75 11.44 11.90
C ARG A 283 4.22 10.01 12.15
N TYR A 284 5.45 9.71 11.79
CA TYR A 284 5.96 8.34 11.80
C TYR A 284 7.39 8.23 12.36
N VAL A 285 7.75 7.00 12.71
CA VAL A 285 9.09 6.58 13.12
C VAL A 285 9.51 5.43 12.19
N PRO A 286 10.55 5.62 11.36
CA PRO A 286 11.14 4.55 10.55
C PRO A 286 11.55 3.34 11.41
N VAL A 287 11.33 2.13 10.88
CA VAL A 287 11.84 0.89 11.48
C VAL A 287 12.40 -0.03 10.39
N ASP A 288 13.26 -0.96 10.78
CA ASP A 288 13.85 -1.91 9.83
C ASP A 288 12.79 -2.86 9.27
N GLN A 289 13.00 -3.31 8.03
CA GLN A 289 12.17 -4.32 7.38
C GLN A 289 12.04 -5.58 8.26
N THR A 290 10.84 -6.16 8.28
CA THR A 290 10.58 -7.45 8.93
C THR A 290 10.64 -8.62 7.94
N SER A 291 10.50 -8.33 6.64
CA SER A 291 10.56 -9.31 5.55
C SER A 291 11.97 -9.51 5.02
N ARG A 292 12.23 -10.68 4.39
CA ARG A 292 13.50 -10.96 3.71
C ARG A 292 13.41 -10.54 2.25
N SER A 293 14.38 -9.76 1.77
CA SER A 293 14.52 -9.41 0.36
C SER A 293 14.49 -10.65 -0.55
N GLY A 294 13.77 -10.54 -1.66
CA GLY A 294 13.77 -11.53 -2.75
C GLY A 294 14.95 -11.40 -3.72
N CYS A 295 15.82 -10.41 -3.55
CA CYS A 295 16.96 -10.16 -4.42
C CYS A 295 18.13 -11.13 -4.19
N THR A 296 18.92 -11.36 -5.23
CA THR A 296 20.18 -12.12 -5.12
C THR A 296 21.18 -11.46 -4.19
N ASN A 297 21.99 -12.26 -3.50
CA ASN A 297 23.08 -11.77 -2.65
C ASN A 297 24.40 -11.59 -3.41
N VAL A 298 24.44 -11.96 -4.70
CA VAL A 298 25.64 -11.83 -5.51
C VAL A 298 25.93 -10.35 -5.80
N THR A 299 27.17 -9.94 -5.56
CA THR A 299 27.60 -8.56 -5.78
C THR A 299 27.56 -8.23 -7.26
N GLY A 300 26.92 -7.11 -7.62
CA GLY A 300 26.80 -6.66 -9.00
C GLY A 300 25.80 -7.44 -9.85
N ALA A 301 24.93 -8.26 -9.24
CA ALA A 301 23.97 -9.10 -9.95
C ALA A 301 22.51 -8.59 -9.87
N VAL A 302 22.26 -7.47 -9.20
CA VAL A 302 20.95 -6.80 -9.18
C VAL A 302 20.94 -5.70 -10.23
N HIS A 303 20.06 -5.83 -11.22
CA HIS A 303 19.87 -4.88 -12.29
C HIS A 303 18.79 -3.85 -11.92
N TYR A 304 19.16 -2.57 -12.01
CA TYR A 304 18.23 -1.45 -11.94
C TYR A 304 18.12 -0.84 -13.34
N TYR A 305 17.19 -1.35 -14.16
CA TYR A 305 17.13 -1.01 -15.58
C TYR A 305 16.50 0.35 -15.86
N GLU A 306 16.87 0.95 -17.00
CA GLU A 306 16.23 2.16 -17.51
C GLU A 306 14.78 1.88 -17.91
N GLN A 307 13.89 2.84 -17.67
CA GLN A 307 12.52 2.79 -18.18
C GLN A 307 12.52 2.85 -19.71
N THR A 308 11.78 1.94 -20.33
CA THR A 308 11.63 1.92 -21.79
C THR A 308 10.75 3.09 -22.25
N ALA A 309 11.16 3.76 -23.33
CA ALA A 309 10.39 4.86 -23.92
C ALA A 309 9.09 4.41 -24.63
N SER A 310 8.84 3.10 -24.74
CA SER A 310 7.75 2.53 -25.54
C SER A 310 6.77 1.71 -24.71
N LEU A 311 5.47 1.98 -24.90
CA LEU A 311 4.37 1.12 -24.44
C LEU A 311 4.58 -0.32 -24.94
N ARG A 312 4.19 -1.31 -24.12
CA ARG A 312 4.31 -2.79 -24.23
C ARG A 312 4.57 -3.47 -25.60
N ASN A 313 4.17 -2.90 -26.72
CA ASN A 313 4.21 -3.51 -28.05
C ASN A 313 5.62 -3.83 -28.60
N ASN A 314 6.70 -3.42 -27.93
CA ASN A 314 8.09 -3.80 -28.29
C ASN A 314 8.82 -4.60 -27.20
N ALA A 315 8.20 -4.89 -26.05
CA ALA A 315 8.87 -5.50 -24.89
C ALA A 315 8.83 -7.04 -24.88
N SER A 316 8.35 -7.70 -25.94
CA SER A 316 8.21 -9.16 -26.07
C SER A 316 9.52 -9.97 -25.96
N HIS A 317 10.66 -9.32 -25.68
CA HIS A 317 11.99 -9.89 -25.81
C HIS A 317 12.96 -9.56 -24.65
N TYR A 318 12.47 -9.11 -23.50
CA TYR A 318 13.31 -8.94 -22.29
C TYR A 318 12.84 -9.84 -21.15
#